data_AF-A0A7W7GMK0-F1
#
_entry.id   AF-A0A7W7GMK0-F1
#
_cell.length_a   1.000
_cell.length_b   1.000
_cell.length_c   1.000
_cell.angle_alpha   90.00
_cell.angle_beta   90.00
_cell.angle_gamma   90.00
#
_symmetry.space_group_name_H-M   'P 1'
#
loop_
_entity.id
_entity.type
_entity.pdbx_description
1 polymer ?
#
loop_
_entity_poly.entity_id
_entity_poly.type
_entity_poly.pdbx_seq_one_letter_code
_entity_poly.pdbx_strand_id
1 'polypeptide(L)'
;MKTTYKTAAAAVQAAARAQRAAEERERQAQEAQARIAAMESESVDALVADPGQAQAITTAIDAQTRLVAAYRAKAAQHRAESAEALRAAAGLDADELARAASTKAAEAEAAQTRIDKLLTALEEYAGASFEVAPASRDPFTGEATSWPNTVAEDLQDEGTLLRVQASSSRYYAEHGSAPRTAEDLNALDGTRLGMYDTAGGLLSPSAHWSPLLRAIDAGTALTGED
;
A
#
# COMPACT_ATOMS: atom_id res chain seq x y z
N MET A 1 9.05 -17.99 -13.78
CA MET A 1 7.90 -18.47 -12.98
C MET A 1 7.46 -17.29 -12.13
N LYS A 2 6.29 -16.67 -12.38
CA LYS A 2 5.81 -15.58 -11.52
C LYS A 2 5.43 -16.18 -10.17
N THR A 3 5.98 -15.65 -9.09
CA THR A 3 5.63 -16.10 -7.73
C THR A 3 4.19 -15.69 -7.44
N THR A 4 3.29 -16.66 -7.29
CA THR A 4 1.89 -16.39 -6.99
C THR A 4 1.66 -16.47 -5.48
N TYR A 5 1.28 -15.36 -4.85
CA TYR A 5 0.93 -15.31 -3.43
C TYR A 5 -0.57 -15.56 -3.25
N LYS A 6 -0.95 -16.26 -2.18
CA LYS A 6 -2.36 -16.53 -1.85
C LYS A 6 -3.01 -15.45 -0.98
N THR A 7 -2.21 -14.70 -0.22
CA THR A 7 -2.68 -13.65 0.71
C THR A 7 -1.71 -12.47 0.72
N ALA A 8 -2.23 -11.27 1.02
CA ALA A 8 -1.41 -10.07 1.15
C ALA A 8 -0.32 -10.24 2.23
N ALA A 9 -0.67 -10.82 3.38
CA ALA A 9 0.28 -11.12 4.46
C ALA A 9 1.45 -12.02 4.00
N ALA A 10 1.19 -13.05 3.21
CA ALA A 10 2.24 -13.91 2.68
C ALA A 10 3.19 -13.17 1.71
N ALA A 11 2.63 -12.24 0.92
CA ALA A 11 3.40 -11.38 0.04
C ALA A 11 4.26 -10.37 0.83
N VAL A 12 3.72 -9.74 1.88
CA VAL A 12 4.47 -8.85 2.79
C VAL A 12 5.61 -9.60 3.48
N GLN A 13 5.37 -10.82 3.97
CA GLN A 13 6.44 -11.63 4.56
C GLN A 13 7.54 -11.98 3.54
N ALA A 14 7.16 -12.26 2.29
CA ALA A 14 8.14 -12.48 1.23
C ALA A 14 8.95 -11.21 0.93
N ALA A 15 8.30 -10.05 0.90
CA ALA A 15 8.96 -8.76 0.73
C ALA A 15 9.95 -8.47 1.86
N ALA A 16 9.57 -8.74 3.11
CA ALA A 16 10.43 -8.56 4.28
C ALA A 16 11.64 -9.51 4.24
N ARG A 17 11.45 -10.77 3.85
CA ARG A 17 12.57 -11.72 3.67
C ARG A 17 13.53 -11.25 2.58
N ALA A 18 13.02 -10.79 1.44
CA ALA A 18 13.83 -10.27 0.34
C ALA A 18 14.59 -9.00 0.76
N GLN A 19 13.94 -8.08 1.49
CA GLN A 19 14.59 -6.89 2.00
C GLN A 19 15.75 -7.21 2.96
N ARG A 20 15.54 -8.11 3.93
CA ARG A 20 16.61 -8.58 4.82
C ARG A 20 17.76 -9.24 4.05
N ALA A 21 17.44 -10.02 3.02
CA ALA A 21 18.47 -10.60 2.16
C ALA A 21 19.26 -9.52 1.41
N ALA A 22 18.62 -8.44 0.95
CA ALA A 22 19.31 -7.30 0.36
C ALA A 22 20.26 -6.65 1.38
N GLU A 23 19.78 -6.32 2.57
CA GLU A 23 20.57 -5.70 3.66
C GLU A 23 21.79 -6.55 4.04
N GLU A 24 21.63 -7.87 4.13
CA GLU A 24 22.74 -8.79 4.36
C GLU A 24 23.81 -8.71 3.26
N ARG A 25 23.41 -8.63 2.00
CA ARG A 25 24.36 -8.48 0.88
C ARG A 25 25.06 -7.14 0.90
N GLU A 26 24.38 -6.08 1.33
CA GLU A 26 25.02 -4.77 1.46
C GLU A 26 26.04 -4.73 2.59
N ARG A 27 25.74 -5.38 3.72
CA ARG A 27 26.71 -5.55 4.80
C ARG A 27 27.95 -6.32 4.31
N GLN A 28 27.76 -7.41 3.57
CA GLN A 28 28.86 -8.18 2.97
C GLN A 28 29.68 -7.34 1.96
N ALA A 29 29.03 -6.47 1.19
CA ALA A 29 29.72 -5.53 0.31
C ALA A 29 30.56 -4.54 1.11
N GLN A 30 30.03 -3.95 2.18
CA GLN A 30 30.75 -3.01 3.04
C GLN A 30 31.95 -3.68 3.72
N GLU A 31 31.78 -4.89 4.24
CA GLU A 31 32.88 -5.68 4.83
C GLU A 31 33.99 -5.97 3.81
N ALA A 32 33.64 -6.35 2.58
CA ALA A 32 34.61 -6.57 1.52
C ALA A 32 35.33 -5.27 1.12
N GLN A 33 34.63 -4.12 1.10
CA GLN A 33 35.25 -2.82 0.87
C GLN A 33 36.23 -2.42 1.98
N ALA A 34 35.88 -2.68 3.25
CA ALA A 34 36.78 -2.44 4.37
C ALA A 34 38.06 -3.30 4.26
N ARG A 35 37.94 -4.55 3.80
CA ARG A 35 39.11 -5.42 3.54
C ARG A 35 39.99 -4.90 2.41
N ILE A 36 39.40 -4.34 1.34
CA ILE A 36 40.18 -3.69 0.26
C ILE A 36 40.98 -2.52 0.83
N ALA A 37 40.35 -1.62 1.58
CA ALA A 37 41.02 -0.47 2.18
C ALA A 37 42.16 -0.89 3.13
N ALA A 38 41.96 -1.96 3.91
CA ALA A 38 43.01 -2.51 4.77
C ALA A 38 44.19 -3.05 3.95
N MET A 39 43.93 -3.86 2.91
CA MET A 39 44.98 -4.36 2.02
C MET A 39 45.76 -3.22 1.36
N GLU A 40 45.08 -2.19 0.86
CA GLU A 40 45.73 -1.02 0.25
C GLU A 40 46.60 -0.24 1.24
N SER A 41 46.14 -0.07 2.48
CA SER A 41 46.90 0.63 3.53
C SER A 41 48.10 -0.15 4.05
N GLU A 42 47.99 -1.46 4.20
CA GLU A 42 49.05 -2.32 4.77
C GLU A 42 50.13 -2.69 3.74
N SER A 43 49.82 -2.56 2.45
CA SER A 43 50.67 -3.07 1.37
C SER A 43 51.58 -2.03 0.72
N VAL A 44 51.52 -0.76 1.12
CA VAL A 44 52.24 0.34 0.45
C VAL A 44 53.74 0.06 0.35
N ASP A 45 54.36 -0.41 1.43
CA ASP A 45 55.80 -0.72 1.45
C ASP A 45 56.13 -2.00 0.67
N ALA A 46 55.27 -3.02 0.75
CA ALA A 46 55.43 -4.29 0.03
C ALA A 46 55.31 -4.12 -1.49
N LEU A 47 54.43 -3.21 -1.94
CA LEU A 47 54.23 -2.87 -3.35
C LEU A 47 55.47 -2.24 -4.00
N VAL A 48 56.31 -1.55 -3.22
CA VAL A 48 57.55 -0.91 -3.70
C VAL A 48 58.75 -1.87 -3.63
N ALA A 49 58.75 -2.80 -2.67
CA ALA A 49 59.91 -3.64 -2.37
C ALA A 49 59.98 -4.94 -3.21
N ASP A 50 58.84 -5.52 -3.62
CA ASP A 50 58.81 -6.81 -4.32
C ASP A 50 57.69 -6.89 -5.38
N PRO A 51 58.05 -6.95 -6.69
CA PRO A 51 57.08 -7.08 -7.77
C PRO A 51 56.17 -8.32 -7.69
N GLY A 52 56.65 -9.43 -7.13
CA GLY A 52 55.87 -10.65 -6.97
C GLY A 52 54.77 -10.51 -5.91
N GLN A 53 55.09 -9.86 -4.78
CA GLN A 53 54.10 -9.52 -3.75
C GLN A 53 53.11 -8.47 -4.25
N ALA A 54 53.58 -7.48 -5.02
CA ALA A 54 52.71 -6.49 -5.63
C ALA A 54 51.63 -7.11 -6.53
N GLN A 55 52.00 -8.11 -7.33
CA GLN A 55 51.07 -8.81 -8.20
C GLN A 55 50.05 -9.66 -7.42
N ALA A 56 50.49 -10.32 -6.34
CA ALA A 56 49.61 -11.09 -5.46
C ALA A 56 48.56 -10.20 -4.77
N ILE A 57 48.99 -9.05 -4.24
CA ILE A 57 48.13 -8.08 -3.56
C ILE A 57 47.12 -7.46 -4.54
N THR A 58 47.59 -7.07 -5.74
CA THR A 58 46.70 -6.57 -6.81
C THR A 58 45.64 -7.60 -7.18
N THR A 59 46.03 -8.86 -7.35
CA THR A 59 45.08 -9.95 -7.67
C THR A 59 44.05 -10.15 -6.55
N ALA A 60 44.46 -10.02 -5.28
CA ALA A 60 43.57 -10.12 -4.14
C ALA A 60 42.58 -8.94 -4.07
N ILE A 61 43.04 -7.72 -4.32
CA ILE A 61 42.20 -6.51 -4.41
C ILE A 61 41.19 -6.63 -5.55
N ASP A 62 41.62 -7.09 -6.73
CA ASP A 62 40.73 -7.32 -7.87
C ASP A 62 39.65 -8.34 -7.57
N ALA A 63 40.01 -9.44 -6.90
CA ALA A 63 39.07 -10.47 -6.47
C ALA A 63 38.02 -9.90 -5.49
N GLN A 64 38.45 -9.12 -4.50
CA GLN A 64 37.52 -8.47 -3.56
C GLN A 64 36.64 -7.43 -4.24
N THR A 65 37.19 -6.66 -5.18
CA THR A 65 36.42 -5.67 -5.96
C THR A 65 35.29 -6.34 -6.75
N ARG A 66 35.57 -7.51 -7.36
CA ARG A 66 34.54 -8.32 -8.03
C ARG A 66 33.49 -8.85 -7.06
N LEU A 67 33.88 -9.25 -5.84
CA LEU A 67 32.95 -9.68 -4.80
C LEU A 67 32.03 -8.54 -4.34
N VAL A 68 32.56 -7.34 -4.13
CA VAL A 68 31.76 -6.14 -3.81
C VAL A 68 30.71 -5.89 -4.88
N ALA A 69 31.12 -5.92 -6.16
CA ALA A 69 30.20 -5.74 -7.28
C ALA A 69 29.11 -6.82 -7.32
N ALA A 70 29.48 -8.09 -7.09
CA ALA A 70 28.54 -9.20 -7.04
C ALA A 70 27.53 -9.08 -5.89
N TYR A 71 27.99 -8.70 -4.69
CA TYR A 71 27.11 -8.48 -3.55
C TYR A 71 26.12 -7.35 -3.80
N ARG A 72 26.58 -6.21 -4.33
CA ARG A 72 25.71 -5.08 -4.67
C ARG A 72 24.68 -5.45 -5.75
N ALA A 73 25.10 -6.19 -6.77
CA ALA A 73 24.18 -6.69 -7.80
C ALA A 73 23.11 -7.62 -7.20
N LYS A 74 23.49 -8.50 -6.27
CA LYS A 74 22.54 -9.37 -5.56
C LYS A 74 21.63 -8.60 -4.62
N ALA A 75 22.12 -7.57 -3.92
CA ALA A 75 21.29 -6.69 -3.12
C ALA A 75 20.22 -5.99 -3.97
N ALA A 76 20.59 -5.49 -5.15
CA ALA A 76 19.64 -4.89 -6.09
C ALA A 76 18.57 -5.88 -6.58
N GLN A 77 18.95 -7.14 -6.86
CA GLN A 77 17.99 -8.20 -7.22
C GLN A 77 16.98 -8.44 -6.10
N HIS A 78 17.45 -8.59 -4.86
CA HIS A 78 16.57 -8.80 -3.71
C HIS A 78 15.64 -7.61 -3.41
N ARG A 79 16.07 -6.37 -3.68
CA ARG A 79 15.17 -5.20 -3.59
C ARG A 79 14.09 -5.21 -4.66
N ALA A 80 14.43 -5.62 -5.89
CA ALA A 80 13.45 -5.77 -6.95
C ALA A 80 12.41 -6.86 -6.58
N GLU A 81 12.87 -7.99 -6.02
CA GLU A 81 12.00 -9.04 -5.49
C GLU A 81 11.10 -8.53 -4.36
N SER A 82 11.63 -7.71 -3.45
CA SER A 82 10.86 -7.09 -2.37
C SER A 82 9.78 -6.15 -2.92
N ALA A 83 10.13 -5.28 -3.86
CA ALA A 83 9.20 -4.36 -4.50
C ALA A 83 8.09 -5.09 -5.27
N GLU A 84 8.42 -6.17 -6.00
CA GLU A 84 7.44 -6.99 -6.70
C GLU A 84 6.47 -7.67 -5.72
N ALA A 85 6.98 -8.19 -4.60
CA ALA A 85 6.16 -8.79 -3.56
C ALA A 85 5.23 -7.76 -2.88
N LEU A 86 5.69 -6.52 -2.64
CA LEU A 86 4.83 -5.44 -2.13
C LEU A 86 3.72 -5.05 -3.12
N ARG A 87 4.03 -4.99 -4.41
CA ARG A 87 3.00 -4.76 -5.46
C ARG A 87 1.97 -5.88 -5.48
N ALA A 88 2.41 -7.13 -5.34
CA ALA A 88 1.49 -8.27 -5.24
C ALA A 88 0.63 -8.22 -3.97
N ALA A 89 1.19 -7.79 -2.84
CA ALA A 89 0.44 -7.59 -1.59
C ALA A 89 -0.67 -6.55 -1.77
N ALA A 90 -0.35 -5.40 -2.36
CA ALA A 90 -1.32 -4.35 -2.66
C ALA A 90 -2.42 -4.81 -3.64
N GLY A 91 -2.05 -5.63 -4.65
CA GLY A 91 -3.04 -6.22 -5.56
C GLY A 91 -4.03 -7.15 -4.86
N LEU A 92 -3.56 -7.99 -3.93
CA LEU A 92 -4.41 -8.90 -3.15
C LEU A 92 -5.30 -8.16 -2.15
N ASP A 93 -4.77 -7.11 -1.52
CA ASP A 93 -5.53 -6.21 -0.65
C ASP A 93 -6.65 -5.51 -1.42
N ALA A 94 -6.35 -5.02 -2.63
CA ALA A 94 -7.36 -4.44 -3.52
C ALA A 94 -8.50 -5.42 -3.84
N ASP A 95 -8.18 -6.68 -4.16
CA ASP A 95 -9.19 -7.70 -4.47
C ASP A 95 -10.02 -8.11 -3.23
N GLU A 96 -9.46 -8.03 -2.03
CA GLU A 96 -10.17 -8.26 -0.77
C GLU A 96 -11.13 -7.10 -0.45
N LEU A 97 -10.64 -5.86 -0.53
CA LEU A 97 -11.44 -4.65 -0.31
C LEU A 97 -12.58 -4.52 -1.32
N ALA A 98 -12.34 -4.85 -2.60
CA ALA A 98 -13.38 -4.84 -3.63
C ALA A 98 -14.50 -5.86 -3.35
N ARG A 99 -14.15 -7.04 -2.83
CA ARG A 99 -15.14 -8.03 -2.39
C ARG A 99 -15.92 -7.54 -1.18
N ALA A 100 -15.24 -6.98 -0.18
CA ALA A 100 -15.89 -6.41 1.00
C ALA A 100 -16.85 -5.26 0.63
N ALA A 101 -16.45 -4.38 -0.29
CA ALA A 101 -17.29 -3.32 -0.83
C ALA A 101 -18.55 -3.86 -1.52
N SER A 102 -18.41 -4.95 -2.28
CA SER A 102 -19.53 -5.60 -2.96
C SER A 102 -20.52 -6.20 -1.95
N THR A 103 -20.02 -6.83 -0.89
CA THR A 103 -20.86 -7.31 0.22
C THR A 103 -21.62 -6.17 0.88
N LYS A 104 -20.96 -5.04 1.17
CA LYS A 104 -21.59 -3.86 1.77
C LYS A 104 -22.67 -3.25 0.88
N ALA A 105 -22.44 -3.21 -0.43
CA ALA A 105 -23.45 -2.77 -1.38
C ALA A 105 -24.71 -3.66 -1.36
N ALA A 106 -24.54 -4.99 -1.28
CA ALA A 106 -25.67 -5.92 -1.18
C ALA A 106 -26.41 -5.80 0.16
N GLU A 107 -25.67 -5.62 1.27
CA GLU A 107 -26.25 -5.36 2.59
C GLU A 107 -27.07 -4.06 2.61
N ALA A 108 -26.55 -3.00 1.98
CA ALA A 108 -27.25 -1.73 1.85
C ALA A 108 -28.55 -1.84 1.06
N GLU A 109 -28.54 -2.54 -0.09
CA GLU A 109 -29.74 -2.77 -0.91
C GLU A 109 -30.81 -3.55 -0.13
N ALA A 110 -30.38 -4.58 0.62
CA ALA A 110 -31.27 -5.35 1.47
C ALA A 110 -31.86 -4.51 2.62
N ALA A 111 -31.04 -3.65 3.24
CA ALA A 111 -31.48 -2.72 4.28
C ALA A 111 -32.49 -1.70 3.73
N GLN A 112 -32.21 -1.11 2.56
CA GLN A 112 -33.11 -0.15 1.91
C GLN A 112 -34.47 -0.79 1.60
N THR A 113 -34.45 -1.98 0.97
CA THR A 113 -35.67 -2.74 0.67
C THR A 113 -36.50 -3.02 1.94
N ARG A 114 -35.84 -3.25 3.07
CA ARG A 114 -36.53 -3.47 4.35
C ARG A 114 -37.12 -2.18 4.92
N ILE A 115 -36.40 -1.07 4.82
CA ILE A 115 -36.86 0.26 5.23
C ILE A 115 -38.12 0.64 4.43
N ASP A 116 -38.07 0.51 3.11
CA ASP A 116 -39.20 0.85 2.22
C ASP A 116 -40.45 0.05 2.56
N LYS A 117 -40.29 -1.26 2.83
CA LYS A 117 -41.41 -2.13 3.26
C LYS A 117 -42.00 -1.70 4.59
N LEU A 118 -41.17 -1.34 5.57
CA LEU A 118 -41.64 -0.89 6.88
C LEU A 118 -42.33 0.46 6.80
N LEU A 119 -41.81 1.40 6.01
CA LEU A 119 -42.43 2.70 5.77
C LEU A 119 -43.80 2.52 5.10
N THR A 120 -43.88 1.72 4.03
CA THR A 120 -45.15 1.43 3.34
C THR A 120 -46.19 0.85 4.31
N ALA A 121 -45.82 -0.15 5.13
CA ALA A 121 -46.74 -0.74 6.09
C ALA A 121 -47.21 0.24 7.17
N LEU A 122 -46.33 1.16 7.59
CA LEU A 122 -46.66 2.19 8.57
C LEU A 122 -47.62 3.24 7.98
N GLU A 123 -47.39 3.66 6.74
CA GLU A 123 -48.25 4.60 6.01
C GLU A 123 -49.65 4.03 5.79
N GLU A 124 -49.74 2.75 5.40
CA GLU A 124 -51.01 2.04 5.24
C GLU A 124 -51.78 1.94 6.57
N TYR A 125 -51.09 1.67 7.68
CA TYR A 125 -51.73 1.56 8.99
C TYR A 125 -52.18 2.90 9.55
N ALA A 126 -51.36 3.94 9.41
CA ALA A 126 -51.64 5.27 9.95
C ALA A 126 -52.56 6.11 9.06
N GLY A 127 -52.68 5.78 7.76
CA GLY A 127 -53.39 6.59 6.78
C GLY A 127 -52.72 7.94 6.51
N ALA A 128 -51.42 8.06 6.77
CA ALA A 128 -50.62 9.28 6.63
C ALA A 128 -49.21 8.97 6.14
N SER A 129 -48.58 9.90 5.41
CA SER A 129 -47.20 9.78 4.94
C SER A 129 -46.19 10.07 6.05
N PHE A 130 -45.06 9.38 6.03
CA PHE A 130 -43.96 9.60 6.98
C PHE A 130 -42.70 10.11 6.28
N GLU A 131 -42.04 11.08 6.90
CA GLU A 131 -40.75 11.60 6.44
C GLU A 131 -39.72 11.51 7.57
N VAL A 132 -38.44 11.41 7.19
CA VAL A 132 -37.34 11.44 8.16
C VAL A 132 -37.23 12.85 8.74
N ALA A 133 -37.36 12.95 10.06
CA ALA A 133 -37.14 14.22 10.75
C ALA A 133 -35.70 14.70 10.57
N PRO A 134 -35.47 16.00 10.30
CA PRO A 134 -34.12 16.52 10.15
C PRO A 134 -33.35 16.42 11.46
N ALA A 135 -32.06 16.09 11.37
CA ALA A 135 -31.15 16.02 12.51
C ALA A 135 -30.76 17.41 13.01
N SER A 136 -30.69 18.40 12.11
CA SER A 136 -30.43 19.79 12.46
C SER A 136 -31.25 20.74 11.60
N ARG A 137 -31.49 21.93 12.15
CA ARG A 137 -32.14 23.05 11.47
C ARG A 137 -31.31 24.32 11.65
N ASP A 138 -31.34 25.19 10.66
CA ASP A 138 -30.78 26.52 10.76
C ASP A 138 -31.52 27.31 11.86
N PRO A 139 -30.82 27.90 12.84
CA PRO A 139 -31.46 28.58 13.97
C PRO A 139 -32.13 29.90 13.59
N PHE A 140 -31.84 30.47 12.42
CA PHE A 140 -32.39 31.73 11.92
C PHE A 140 -33.53 31.53 10.92
N THR A 141 -33.41 30.57 10.00
CA THR A 141 -34.43 30.31 8.97
C THR A 141 -35.38 29.17 9.35
N GLY A 142 -34.97 28.27 10.26
CA GLY A 142 -35.72 27.06 10.63
C GLY A 142 -35.68 25.96 9.56
N GLU A 143 -34.99 26.20 8.44
CA GLU A 143 -34.83 25.24 7.35
C GLU A 143 -33.98 24.05 7.81
N ALA A 144 -34.29 22.86 7.29
CA ALA A 144 -33.51 21.67 7.57
C ALA A 144 -32.11 21.79 6.97
N THR A 145 -31.08 21.55 7.78
CA THR A 145 -29.67 21.66 7.38
C THR A 145 -28.97 20.31 7.31
N SER A 146 -29.49 19.29 7.98
CA SER A 146 -29.01 17.91 7.83
C SER A 146 -30.10 16.91 8.21
N TRP A 147 -29.95 15.69 7.68
CA TRP A 147 -30.77 14.53 8.00
C TRP A 147 -29.87 13.43 8.56
N PRO A 148 -30.35 12.63 9.51
CA PRO A 148 -29.62 11.46 9.95
C PRO A 148 -29.55 10.45 8.79
N ASN A 149 -28.40 9.81 8.62
CA ASN A 149 -28.29 8.68 7.72
C ASN A 149 -29.16 7.52 8.22
N THR A 150 -29.78 6.83 7.27
CA THR A 150 -30.34 5.51 7.47
C THR A 150 -29.22 4.46 7.53
N VAL A 151 -29.53 3.29 8.11
CA VAL A 151 -28.60 2.14 8.09
C VAL A 151 -28.20 1.74 6.67
N ALA A 152 -29.10 1.92 5.69
CA ALA A 152 -28.78 1.63 4.30
C ALA A 152 -27.73 2.60 3.74
N GLU A 153 -27.87 3.90 4.02
CA GLU A 153 -26.91 4.93 3.61
C GLU A 153 -25.55 4.72 4.28
N ASP A 154 -25.50 4.44 5.58
CA ASP A 154 -24.24 4.14 6.28
C ASP A 154 -23.48 2.96 5.65
N LEU A 155 -24.19 1.90 5.25
CA LEU A 155 -23.61 0.75 4.55
C LEU A 155 -23.13 1.11 3.13
N GLN A 156 -23.81 2.03 2.44
CA GLN A 156 -23.36 2.53 1.13
C GLN A 156 -22.08 3.36 1.25
N ASP A 157 -22.01 4.21 2.28
CA ASP A 157 -20.83 5.04 2.57
C ASP A 157 -19.62 4.16 2.91
N GLU A 158 -19.80 3.15 3.79
CA GLU A 158 -18.77 2.14 4.08
C GLU A 158 -18.31 1.40 2.80
N GLY A 159 -19.28 0.95 1.99
CA GLY A 159 -18.99 0.28 0.73
C GLY A 159 -18.22 1.16 -0.25
N THR A 160 -18.53 2.45 -0.31
CA THR A 160 -17.84 3.44 -1.15
C THR A 160 -16.41 3.65 -0.67
N LEU A 161 -16.20 3.82 0.64
CA LEU A 161 -14.86 3.94 1.23
C LEU A 161 -13.97 2.74 0.88
N LEU A 162 -14.51 1.51 1.00
CA LEU A 162 -13.78 0.29 0.66
C LEU A 162 -13.41 0.23 -0.82
N ARG A 163 -14.26 0.72 -1.73
CA ARG A 163 -13.90 0.82 -3.17
C ARG A 163 -12.75 1.78 -3.38
N VAL A 164 -12.76 2.93 -2.72
CA VAL A 164 -11.68 3.93 -2.83
C VAL A 164 -10.36 3.36 -2.33
N GLN A 165 -10.39 2.64 -1.20
CA GLN A 165 -9.21 1.95 -0.67
C GLN A 165 -8.73 0.84 -1.61
N ALA A 166 -9.65 0.07 -2.20
CA ALA A 166 -9.32 -0.95 -3.19
C ALA A 166 -8.63 -0.34 -4.42
N SER A 167 -9.18 0.73 -4.97
CA SER A 167 -8.59 1.45 -6.11
C SER A 167 -7.23 2.04 -5.77
N SER A 168 -7.04 2.54 -4.55
CA SER A 168 -5.73 3.04 -4.09
C SER A 168 -4.68 1.94 -4.01
N SER A 169 -5.03 0.78 -3.46
CA SER A 169 -4.15 -0.38 -3.41
C SER A 169 -3.86 -0.93 -4.83
N ARG A 170 -4.84 -0.88 -5.73
CA ARG A 170 -4.68 -1.25 -7.14
C ARG A 170 -3.73 -0.32 -7.87
N TYR A 171 -3.86 1.00 -7.65
CA TYR A 171 -2.95 2.01 -8.20
C TYR A 171 -1.51 1.71 -7.82
N TYR A 172 -1.26 1.44 -6.53
CA TYR A 172 0.08 1.08 -6.05
C TYR A 172 0.60 -0.21 -6.69
N ALA A 173 -0.24 -1.23 -6.83
CA ALA A 173 0.15 -2.49 -7.47
C ALA A 173 0.63 -2.28 -8.92
N GLU A 174 0.00 -1.36 -9.66
CA GLU A 174 0.32 -1.07 -11.07
C GLU A 174 1.50 -0.10 -11.23
N HIS A 175 1.55 0.95 -10.41
CA HIS A 175 2.50 2.06 -10.58
C HIS A 175 3.69 2.01 -9.62
N GLY A 176 3.62 1.20 -8.56
CA GLY A 176 4.66 1.10 -7.52
C GLY A 176 4.79 2.33 -6.63
N SER A 177 3.78 3.21 -6.62
CA SER A 177 3.70 4.38 -5.75
C SER A 177 2.25 4.64 -5.39
N ALA A 178 1.99 5.22 -4.20
CA ALA A 178 0.63 5.49 -3.75
C ALA A 178 0.02 6.68 -4.53
N PRO A 179 -1.29 6.66 -4.82
CA PRO A 179 -1.96 7.76 -5.53
C PRO A 179 -2.04 8.99 -4.63
N ARG A 180 -1.88 10.18 -5.21
CA ARG A 180 -1.89 11.45 -4.47
C ARG A 180 -3.17 12.24 -4.70
N THR A 181 -3.82 12.02 -5.85
CA THR A 181 -4.96 12.80 -6.29
C THR A 181 -6.13 11.90 -6.68
N ALA A 182 -7.35 12.47 -6.67
CA ALA A 182 -8.52 11.80 -7.21
C ALA A 182 -8.37 11.50 -8.72
N GLU A 183 -7.60 12.30 -9.46
CA GLU A 183 -7.30 12.05 -10.87
C GLU A 183 -6.48 10.76 -11.06
N ASP A 184 -5.50 10.51 -10.19
CA ASP A 184 -4.72 9.25 -10.22
C ASP A 184 -5.63 8.02 -10.10
N LEU A 185 -6.68 8.12 -9.27
CA LEU A 185 -7.66 7.05 -9.10
C LEU A 185 -8.69 6.98 -10.22
N ASN A 186 -9.13 8.14 -10.74
CA ASN A 186 -10.09 8.21 -11.84
C ASN A 186 -9.49 7.77 -13.18
N ALA A 187 -8.16 7.69 -13.29
CA ALA A 187 -7.47 7.08 -14.42
C ALA A 187 -7.55 5.54 -14.41
N LEU A 188 -7.94 4.92 -13.30
CA LEU A 188 -8.22 3.48 -13.21
C LEU A 188 -9.68 3.20 -13.60
N ASP A 189 -9.89 2.20 -14.44
CA ASP A 189 -11.22 1.77 -14.89
C ASP A 189 -12.14 1.46 -13.70
N GLY A 190 -13.35 2.02 -13.69
CA GLY A 190 -14.40 1.70 -12.73
C GLY A 190 -14.42 2.54 -11.44
N THR A 191 -13.51 3.49 -11.25
CA THR A 191 -13.54 4.43 -10.11
C THR A 191 -13.88 5.83 -10.59
N ARG A 192 -14.97 6.42 -10.10
CA ARG A 192 -15.25 7.86 -10.24
C ARG A 192 -15.45 8.43 -8.86
N LEU A 193 -14.40 9.02 -8.31
CA LEU A 193 -14.46 9.83 -7.10
C LEU A 193 -14.99 11.22 -7.44
N GLY A 194 -15.98 11.68 -6.68
CA GLY A 194 -16.47 13.04 -6.77
C GLY A 194 -15.44 14.01 -6.21
N MET A 195 -15.40 15.24 -6.74
CA MET A 195 -14.50 16.28 -6.25
C MET A 195 -14.77 16.63 -4.77
N TYR A 196 -16.00 16.42 -4.29
CA TYR A 196 -16.45 16.67 -2.92
C TYR A 196 -15.95 15.67 -1.88
N ASP A 197 -15.42 14.52 -2.32
CA ASP A 197 -14.89 13.48 -1.43
C ASP A 197 -13.44 13.78 -1.00
N THR A 198 -12.86 14.89 -1.47
CA THR A 198 -11.44 15.23 -1.28
C THR A 198 -11.24 16.72 -0.94
N ALA A 199 -10.18 17.03 -0.20
CA ALA A 199 -9.79 18.41 0.09
C ALA A 199 -9.12 19.04 -1.14
N GLY A 200 -9.92 19.51 -2.10
CA GLY A 200 -9.43 20.13 -3.34
C GLY A 200 -8.78 19.14 -4.32
N GLY A 201 -9.26 17.89 -4.37
CA GLY A 201 -8.73 16.85 -5.26
C GLY A 201 -7.62 15.99 -4.65
N LEU A 202 -7.11 16.34 -3.46
CA LEU A 202 -6.06 15.60 -2.77
C LEU A 202 -6.63 14.43 -1.95
N LEU A 203 -5.99 13.28 -2.08
CA LEU A 203 -6.31 12.12 -1.24
C LEU A 203 -5.66 12.26 0.12
N SER A 204 -6.47 12.18 1.17
CA SER A 204 -5.99 11.96 2.53
C SER A 204 -5.61 10.49 2.73
N PRO A 205 -4.35 10.14 3.05
CA PRO A 205 -3.96 8.75 3.35
C PRO A 205 -4.76 8.12 4.47
N SER A 206 -5.13 8.88 5.51
CA SER A 206 -5.84 8.35 6.67
C SER A 206 -7.27 7.90 6.37
N ALA A 207 -7.90 8.50 5.35
CA ALA A 207 -9.25 8.17 4.92
C ALA A 207 -9.24 7.20 3.73
N HIS A 208 -8.43 7.47 2.71
CA HIS A 208 -8.59 6.86 1.39
C HIS A 208 -7.68 5.65 1.14
N TRP A 209 -6.68 5.41 1.98
CA TRP A 209 -5.77 4.28 1.83
C TRP A 209 -6.08 3.18 2.84
N SER A 210 -5.93 1.94 2.41
CA SER A 210 -6.02 0.80 3.33
C SER A 210 -4.91 0.86 4.39
N PRO A 211 -5.08 0.22 5.56
CA PRO A 211 -4.02 0.09 6.55
C PRO A 211 -2.72 -0.47 5.96
N LEU A 212 -2.84 -1.47 5.07
CA LEU A 212 -1.67 -2.06 4.42
C LEU A 212 -0.96 -1.05 3.50
N LEU A 213 -1.69 -0.35 2.63
CA LEU A 213 -1.09 0.63 1.73
C LEU A 213 -0.35 1.74 2.48
N ARG A 214 -0.93 2.21 3.60
CA ARG A 214 -0.25 3.17 4.49
C ARG A 214 1.05 2.62 5.06
N ALA A 215 1.06 1.37 5.52
CA ALA A 215 2.25 0.73 6.06
C ALA A 215 3.33 0.52 4.97
N ILE A 216 2.91 0.22 3.74
CA ILE A 216 3.82 0.09 2.59
C ILE A 216 4.46 1.43 2.25
N ASP A 217 3.66 2.49 2.10
CA ASP A 217 4.16 3.83 1.76
C ASP A 217 5.07 4.41 2.85
N ALA A 218 4.75 4.16 4.12
CA ALA A 218 5.58 4.54 5.25
C ALA A 218 6.86 3.67 5.42
N GLY A 219 6.99 2.57 4.67
CA GLY A 219 8.10 1.62 4.82
C GLY A 219 8.03 0.73 6.07
N THR A 220 6.94 0.80 6.84
CA THR A 220 6.75 0.03 8.08
C THR A 220 6.19 -1.36 7.85
N ALA A 221 5.65 -1.67 6.66
CA ALA A 221 5.17 -3.01 6.33
C ALA A 221 6.26 -4.10 6.40
N LEU A 222 7.54 -3.72 6.32
CA LEU A 222 8.68 -4.65 6.30
C LEU A 222 9.30 -4.88 7.68
N THR A 223 8.97 -4.05 8.68
CA THR A 223 9.60 -4.10 10.01
C THR A 223 8.99 -5.15 10.94
N GLY A 224 7.79 -5.64 10.64
CA GLY A 224 7.20 -6.78 11.34
C GLY A 224 7.07 -6.59 12.85
N GLU A 225 6.58 -5.43 13.28
CA GLU A 225 5.97 -5.30 14.60
C GLU A 225 4.46 -5.56 14.44
N ASP A 226 4.10 -6.84 14.53
CA ASP A 226 2.78 -7.33 14.97
C ASP A 226 3.01 -8.57 15.84
#